data_AF-A0A4S4GC18-F1
#
_entry.id   AF-A0A4S4GC18-F1
#
_cell.length_a   1.000
_cell.length_b   1.000
_cell.length_c   1.000
_cell.angle_alpha   90.00
_cell.angle_beta   90.00
_cell.angle_gamma   90.00
#
_symmetry.space_group_name_H-M   'P 1'
#
loop_
_entity.id
_entity.type
_entity.pdbx_description
1 polymer ?
#
loop_
_entity_poly.entity_id
_entity_poly.type
_entity_poly.pdbx_seq_one_letter_code
_entity_poly.pdbx_strand_id
1 'polypeptide(L)'
;MENQSRLNDLKGLNRVRSQIASYYIQLEMFEKADSIFKPVLECYPSDIEQQVHSIASNIYIELNDTAKALPHIHWMLDSGSLLNKKSASGLLANIAMEKEDVSQTVKYINMYILYNDSLNKGYNNEELAKINAKYNFAIRERENEKLSAQNARNQFYILTLLLILIIVAVSATACIIYLKNKRLQAINEYQKIQRIIDNSDIGVKKHLSKKKEELDLIQNYTSVNDKSVQISSQFCNKHDAIIDSEPAVSIFLSPILLKFKSNGFRPQETDWGELMKEIESAYPSFFETLSYIGVHKTNDLRVSMLIKVGFAPGEIAPIMMKSFSSISSIRSRLYQRYFKKEDSAFKNWDDFIGSL
;
A
#
# COMPACT_ATOMS: atom_id res chain seq x y z
N MET A 1 38.78 53.63 -37.20
CA MET A 1 37.90 52.47 -37.47
C MET A 1 38.54 51.47 -38.43
N GLU A 2 39.09 51.91 -39.57
CA GLU A 2 39.71 51.00 -40.57
C GLU A 2 40.89 50.16 -40.02
N ASN A 3 41.77 50.75 -39.20
CA ASN A 3 42.89 50.02 -38.57
C ASN A 3 42.45 48.95 -37.55
N GLN A 4 41.31 49.15 -36.87
CA GLN A 4 40.79 48.16 -35.92
C GLN A 4 40.13 46.97 -36.64
N SER A 5 39.46 47.22 -37.77
CA SER A 5 38.93 46.15 -38.63
C SER A 5 40.05 45.27 -39.18
N ARG A 6 41.09 45.89 -39.76
CA ARG A 6 42.25 45.16 -40.29
C ARG A 6 42.99 44.36 -39.21
N LEU A 7 43.10 44.90 -37.99
CA LEU A 7 43.71 44.18 -36.86
C LEU A 7 42.87 42.97 -36.43
N ASN A 8 41.54 43.09 -36.45
CA ASN A 8 40.64 41.98 -36.14
C ASN A 8 40.70 40.87 -37.20
N ASP A 9 40.79 41.25 -38.48
CA ASP A 9 40.95 40.31 -39.59
C ASP A 9 42.29 39.57 -39.50
N LEU A 10 43.38 40.26 -39.15
CA LEU A 10 44.71 39.67 -38.94
C LEU A 10 44.71 38.66 -37.78
N LYS A 11 44.04 39.00 -36.67
CA LYS A 11 43.85 38.11 -35.52
C LYS A 11 43.06 36.85 -35.89
N GLY A 12 42.00 36.99 -36.69
CA GLY A 12 41.25 35.85 -37.23
C GLY A 12 42.10 34.95 -38.11
N LEU A 13 42.85 35.53 -39.04
CA LEU A 13 43.76 34.80 -39.92
C LEU A 13 44.84 34.03 -39.15
N ASN A 14 45.42 34.64 -38.11
CA ASN A 14 46.47 33.98 -37.32
C ASN A 14 45.96 32.83 -36.45
N ARG A 15 44.67 32.82 -36.06
CA ARG A 15 44.03 31.62 -35.48
C ARG A 15 43.97 30.47 -36.48
N VAL A 16 43.56 30.76 -37.72
CA VAL A 16 43.49 29.75 -38.79
C VAL A 16 44.90 29.22 -39.10
N ARG A 17 45.90 30.11 -39.22
CA ARG A 17 47.30 29.70 -39.42
C ARG A 17 47.82 28.81 -38.31
N SER A 18 47.48 29.10 -37.05
CA SER A 18 47.87 28.25 -35.91
C SER A 18 47.27 26.85 -35.99
N GLN A 19 46.01 26.73 -36.44
CA GLN A 19 45.37 25.43 -36.66
C GLN A 19 46.01 24.67 -37.83
N ILE A 20 46.31 25.35 -38.94
CA ILE A 20 46.98 24.72 -40.09
C ILE A 20 48.39 24.27 -39.69
N ALA A 21 49.14 25.08 -38.95
CA ALA A 21 50.46 24.70 -38.44
C ALA A 21 50.38 23.48 -37.52
N SER A 22 49.38 23.42 -36.63
CA SER A 22 49.13 22.25 -35.77
C SER A 22 48.82 20.99 -36.59
N TYR A 23 48.04 21.13 -37.67
CA TYR A 23 47.76 20.02 -38.59
C TYR A 23 49.01 19.55 -39.34
N TYR A 24 49.87 20.48 -39.78
CA TYR A 24 51.15 20.12 -40.40
C TYR A 24 52.12 19.45 -39.44
N ILE A 25 52.14 19.81 -38.15
CA ILE A 25 52.90 19.08 -37.12
C ILE A 25 52.41 17.63 -37.02
N GLN A 26 51.09 17.39 -37.03
CA GLN A 26 50.53 16.03 -36.97
C GLN A 26 50.89 15.17 -38.18
N LEU A 27 51.13 15.81 -39.33
CA LEU A 27 51.59 15.15 -40.55
C LEU A 27 53.13 15.08 -40.65
N GLU A 28 53.85 15.47 -39.60
CA GLU A 28 55.32 15.52 -39.55
C GLU A 28 55.94 16.45 -40.62
N MET A 29 55.19 17.45 -41.08
CA MET A 29 55.59 18.41 -42.12
C MET A 29 56.13 19.72 -41.50
N PHE A 30 57.21 19.63 -40.70
CA PHE A 30 57.67 20.73 -39.84
C PHE A 30 58.11 22.00 -40.58
N GLU A 31 58.77 21.86 -41.74
CA GLU A 31 59.15 23.00 -42.62
C GLU A 31 57.92 23.81 -43.08
N LYS A 32 56.84 23.10 -43.46
CA LYS A 32 55.58 23.76 -43.87
C LYS A 32 54.86 24.37 -42.67
N ALA A 33 54.93 23.70 -41.52
CA ALA A 33 54.40 24.23 -40.28
C ALA A 33 55.10 25.55 -39.92
N ASP A 34 56.43 25.61 -39.94
CA ASP A 34 57.20 26.85 -39.68
C ASP A 34 56.83 27.96 -40.66
N SER A 35 56.79 27.65 -41.96
CA SER A 35 56.48 28.64 -43.01
C SER A 35 55.11 29.29 -42.81
N ILE A 36 54.07 28.52 -42.44
CA ILE A 36 52.73 29.05 -42.18
C ILE A 36 52.63 29.74 -40.81
N PHE A 37 53.42 29.29 -39.84
CA PHE A 37 53.34 29.74 -38.47
C PHE A 37 54.15 31.01 -38.18
N LYS A 38 55.23 31.26 -38.92
CA LYS A 38 56.11 32.42 -38.74
C LYS A 38 55.38 33.78 -38.64
N PRO A 39 54.36 34.09 -39.48
CA PRO A 39 53.60 35.33 -39.35
C PRO A 39 52.75 35.43 -38.07
N VAL A 40 52.44 34.30 -37.42
CA VAL A 40 51.69 34.27 -36.16
C VAL A 40 52.54 34.82 -35.02
N LEU A 41 53.85 34.55 -35.03
CA LEU A 41 54.79 35.01 -34.00
C LEU A 41 54.93 36.54 -33.95
N GLU A 42 54.68 37.24 -35.05
CA GLU A 42 54.74 38.70 -35.13
C GLU A 42 53.53 39.37 -34.45
N CYS A 43 52.36 38.73 -34.51
CA CYS A 43 51.14 39.26 -33.91
C CYS A 43 50.13 38.14 -33.66
N TYR A 44 49.99 37.70 -32.41
CA TYR A 44 48.96 36.73 -32.05
C TYR A 44 47.95 37.33 -31.05
N PRO A 45 46.68 36.89 -31.13
CA PRO A 45 45.70 37.16 -30.08
C PRO A 45 46.12 36.60 -28.72
N SER A 46 45.89 37.34 -27.63
CA SER A 46 46.23 36.89 -26.27
C SER A 46 45.52 35.60 -25.86
N ASP A 47 44.33 35.31 -26.42
CA ASP A 47 43.58 34.08 -26.16
C ASP A 47 44.27 32.81 -26.69
N ILE A 48 45.19 32.93 -27.65
CA ILE A 48 45.94 31.78 -28.20
C ILE A 48 47.41 31.75 -27.79
N GLU A 49 47.85 32.64 -26.91
CA GLU A 49 49.26 32.76 -26.48
C GLU A 49 49.84 31.41 -26.02
N GLN A 50 49.11 30.65 -25.20
CA GLN A 50 49.53 29.31 -24.77
C GLN A 50 49.74 28.32 -25.92
N GLN A 51 48.87 28.37 -26.94
CA GLN A 51 48.96 27.52 -28.12
C GLN A 51 50.14 27.94 -28.98
N VAL A 52 50.37 29.25 -29.11
CA VAL A 52 51.46 29.79 -29.91
C VAL A 52 52.81 29.31 -29.41
N HIS A 53 53.05 29.41 -28.10
CA HIS A 53 54.29 28.92 -27.51
C HIS A 53 54.45 27.40 -27.65
N SER A 54 53.36 26.63 -27.52
CA SER A 54 53.42 25.18 -27.72
C SER A 54 53.76 24.80 -29.17
N ILE A 55 53.09 25.42 -30.15
CA ILE A 55 53.33 25.16 -31.58
C ILE A 55 54.76 25.56 -31.96
N ALA A 56 55.21 26.74 -31.53
CA ALA A 56 56.59 27.21 -31.78
C ALA A 56 57.63 26.24 -31.21
N SER A 57 57.45 25.81 -29.95
CA SER A 57 58.38 24.89 -29.31
C SER A 57 58.48 23.55 -30.05
N ASN A 58 57.35 22.97 -30.48
CA ASN A 58 57.34 21.70 -31.19
C ASN A 58 58.01 21.84 -32.57
N ILE A 59 57.67 22.88 -33.33
CA ILE A 59 58.29 23.12 -34.66
C ILE A 59 59.81 23.23 -34.52
N TYR A 60 60.29 24.06 -33.59
CA TYR A 60 61.72 24.32 -33.48
C TYR A 60 62.52 23.17 -32.89
N ILE A 61 61.94 22.37 -31.99
CA ILE A 61 62.60 21.13 -31.51
C ILE A 61 62.75 20.13 -32.65
N GLU A 62 61.71 19.89 -33.43
CA GLU A 62 61.75 18.92 -34.54
C GLU A 62 62.67 19.38 -35.69
N LEU A 63 62.82 20.70 -35.88
CA LEU A 63 63.79 21.29 -36.80
C LEU A 63 65.22 21.39 -36.22
N ASN A 64 65.47 20.84 -35.02
CA ASN A 64 66.74 20.92 -34.29
C ASN A 64 67.23 22.36 -33.99
N ASP A 65 66.36 23.36 -34.03
CA ASP A 65 66.67 24.75 -33.65
C ASP A 65 66.33 24.99 -32.18
N THR A 66 67.10 24.33 -31.30
CA THR A 66 66.91 24.42 -29.84
C THR A 66 67.01 25.86 -29.34
N ALA A 67 67.79 26.72 -29.98
CA ALA A 67 67.95 28.12 -29.60
C ALA A 67 66.64 28.91 -29.76
N LYS A 68 65.90 28.69 -30.86
CA LYS A 68 64.56 29.29 -31.03
C LYS A 68 63.51 28.63 -30.16
N ALA A 69 63.63 27.33 -29.87
CA ALA A 69 62.66 26.62 -29.05
C ALA A 69 62.68 27.08 -27.57
N LEU A 70 63.88 27.29 -27.00
CA LEU A 70 64.07 27.53 -25.56
C LEU A 70 63.23 28.68 -24.97
N PRO A 71 63.16 29.88 -25.57
CA PRO A 71 62.31 30.95 -25.05
C PRO A 71 60.84 30.56 -24.92
N HIS A 72 60.31 29.81 -25.89
CA HIS A 72 58.92 29.35 -25.85
C HIS A 72 58.72 28.27 -24.80
N ILE A 73 59.66 27.34 -24.67
CA ILE A 73 59.64 26.28 -23.66
C ILE A 73 59.70 26.88 -22.24
N HIS A 74 60.55 27.87 -22.01
CA HIS A 74 60.63 28.57 -20.71
C HIS A 74 59.34 29.32 -20.39
N TRP A 75 58.79 30.06 -21.35
CA TRP A 75 57.49 30.71 -21.17
C TRP A 75 56.39 29.70 -20.81
N MET A 76 56.37 28.53 -21.46
CA MET A 76 55.42 27.45 -21.16
C MET A 76 55.58 26.89 -19.75
N LEU A 77 56.81 26.82 -19.24
CA LEU A 77 57.10 26.36 -17.89
C LEU A 77 56.67 27.37 -16.82
N ASP A 78 56.92 28.65 -17.07
CA ASP A 78 56.69 29.71 -16.08
C ASP A 78 55.22 30.14 -16.05
N SER A 79 54.67 30.46 -17.23
CA SER A 79 53.38 31.12 -17.41
C SER A 79 52.30 30.25 -18.04
N GLY A 80 52.67 29.09 -18.58
CA GLY A 80 51.73 28.19 -19.27
C GLY A 80 50.75 27.46 -18.34
N SER A 81 49.73 26.83 -18.96
CA SER A 81 48.81 25.93 -18.27
C SER A 81 49.53 24.72 -17.67
N LEU A 82 48.85 23.94 -16.81
CA LEU A 82 49.41 22.70 -16.25
C LEU A 82 49.87 21.71 -17.35
N LEU A 83 49.18 21.70 -18.50
CA LEU A 83 49.57 20.93 -19.68
C LEU A 83 50.86 21.48 -20.32
N ASN A 84 50.96 22.80 -20.51
CA ASN A 84 52.19 23.44 -21.02
C ASN A 84 53.38 23.20 -20.08
N LYS A 85 53.17 23.26 -18.76
CA LYS A 85 54.23 23.00 -17.76
C LYS A 85 54.72 21.55 -17.80
N LYS A 86 53.81 20.59 -17.96
CA LYS A 86 54.17 19.19 -18.23
C LYS A 86 54.98 19.07 -19.51
N SER A 87 54.49 19.58 -20.63
CA SER A 87 55.18 19.49 -21.93
C SER A 87 56.56 20.15 -21.90
N ALA A 88 56.66 21.36 -21.34
CA ALA A 88 57.92 22.08 -21.21
C ALA A 88 58.94 21.33 -20.34
N SER A 89 58.49 20.74 -19.23
CA SER A 89 59.36 19.91 -18.38
C SER A 89 59.88 18.68 -19.13
N GLY A 90 59.04 18.04 -19.95
CA GLY A 90 59.47 16.92 -20.80
C GLY A 90 60.51 17.35 -21.86
N LEU A 91 60.25 18.45 -22.56
CA LEU A 91 61.18 18.99 -23.56
C LEU A 91 62.53 19.40 -22.93
N LEU A 92 62.52 20.08 -21.78
CA LEU A 92 63.75 20.46 -21.08
C LEU A 92 64.51 19.25 -20.54
N ALA A 93 63.82 18.19 -20.12
CA ALA A 93 64.46 16.94 -19.73
C ALA A 93 65.22 16.31 -20.91
N ASN A 94 64.58 16.24 -22.09
CA ASN A 94 65.22 15.71 -23.31
C ASN A 94 66.44 16.55 -23.71
N ILE A 95 66.31 17.88 -23.72
CA ILE A 95 67.44 18.78 -24.02
C ILE A 95 68.57 18.62 -23.01
N ALA A 96 68.27 18.43 -21.72
CA ALA A 96 69.28 18.19 -20.68
C ALA A 96 69.95 16.82 -20.85
N MET A 97 69.20 15.79 -21.27
CA MET A 97 69.73 14.47 -21.57
C MET A 97 70.71 14.50 -22.74
N GLU A 98 70.38 15.21 -23.81
CA GLU A 98 71.29 15.41 -24.96
C GLU A 98 72.59 16.13 -24.58
N LYS A 99 72.54 16.99 -23.56
CA LYS A 99 73.70 17.69 -23.01
C LYS A 99 74.45 16.90 -21.93
N GLU A 100 74.02 15.68 -21.64
CA GLU A 100 74.54 14.83 -20.57
C GLU A 100 74.52 15.49 -19.17
N ASP A 101 73.64 16.48 -18.94
CA ASP A 101 73.47 17.14 -17.65
C ASP A 101 72.46 16.38 -16.79
N VAL A 102 72.97 15.36 -16.08
CA VAL A 102 72.19 14.50 -15.20
C VAL A 102 71.40 15.29 -14.15
N SER A 103 71.96 16.37 -13.62
CA SER A 103 71.29 17.16 -12.57
C SER A 103 70.05 17.86 -13.11
N GLN A 104 70.15 18.49 -14.28
CA GLN A 104 69.00 19.15 -14.92
C GLN A 104 67.99 18.14 -15.44
N THR A 105 68.44 17.01 -15.99
CA THR A 105 67.56 15.91 -16.41
C THR A 105 66.67 15.44 -15.26
N VAL A 106 67.26 15.08 -14.11
CA VAL A 106 66.49 14.61 -12.94
C VAL A 106 65.51 15.68 -12.46
N LYS A 107 65.93 16.95 -12.42
CA LYS A 107 65.06 18.07 -12.03
C LYS A 107 63.83 18.15 -12.93
N TYR A 108 64.02 18.18 -14.25
CA TYR A 108 62.92 18.36 -15.19
C TYR A 108 62.02 17.12 -15.31
N ILE A 109 62.56 15.90 -15.17
CA ILE A 109 61.76 14.68 -15.07
C ILE A 109 60.85 14.72 -13.83
N ASN A 110 61.37 15.13 -12.66
CA ASN A 110 60.55 15.26 -11.46
C ASN A 110 59.43 16.29 -11.63
N MET A 111 59.71 17.41 -12.29
CA MET A 111 58.69 18.41 -12.62
C MET A 111 57.63 17.84 -13.58
N TYR A 112 58.04 17.08 -14.60
CA TYR A 112 57.12 16.39 -15.50
C TYR A 112 56.16 15.45 -14.75
N ILE A 113 56.69 14.61 -13.86
CA ILE A 113 55.90 13.68 -13.03
C ILE A 113 54.89 14.45 -12.17
N LEU A 114 55.35 15.50 -11.48
CA LEU A 114 54.49 16.32 -10.61
C LEU A 114 53.33 16.97 -11.37
N TYR A 115 53.59 17.51 -12.56
CA TYR A 115 52.53 18.10 -13.38
C TYR A 115 51.61 17.03 -13.99
N ASN A 116 52.13 15.87 -14.36
CA ASN A 116 51.34 14.74 -14.84
C ASN A 116 50.38 14.20 -13.77
N ASP A 117 50.86 14.03 -12.54
CA ASP A 117 50.03 13.61 -11.40
C ASP A 117 48.94 14.63 -11.09
N SER A 118 49.28 15.91 -11.17
CA SER A 118 48.33 17.01 -10.96
C SER A 118 47.23 17.04 -12.04
N LEU A 119 47.56 16.75 -13.30
CA LEU A 119 46.58 16.61 -14.38
C LEU A 119 45.66 15.41 -14.13
N ASN A 120 46.24 14.27 -13.77
CA ASN A 120 45.49 13.03 -13.53
C ASN A 120 44.55 13.13 -12.32
N LYS A 121 44.92 13.90 -11.28
CA LYS A 121 44.00 14.23 -10.18
C LYS A 121 42.75 15.00 -10.66
N GLY A 122 42.89 15.85 -11.67
CA GLY A 122 41.76 16.57 -12.30
C GLY A 122 40.87 15.66 -13.14
N TYR A 123 41.47 14.83 -14.00
CA TYR A 123 40.74 13.90 -14.88
C TYR A 123 40.00 12.81 -14.11
N ASN A 124 40.64 12.23 -13.09
CA ASN A 124 40.00 11.21 -12.25
C ASN A 124 38.79 11.78 -11.50
N ASN A 125 38.81 13.05 -11.08
CA ASN A 125 37.67 13.66 -10.41
C ASN A 125 36.48 13.91 -11.34
N GLU A 126 36.71 14.32 -12.60
CA GLU A 126 35.62 14.52 -13.57
C GLU A 126 34.98 13.20 -14.00
N GLU A 127 35.80 12.17 -14.27
CA GLU A 127 35.30 10.84 -14.63
C GLU A 127 34.58 10.17 -13.45
N LEU A 128 35.14 10.27 -12.23
CA LEU A 128 34.45 9.84 -11.01
C LEU A 128 33.15 10.63 -10.78
N ALA A 129 33.12 11.93 -11.04
CA ALA A 129 31.90 12.73 -10.94
C ALA A 129 30.84 12.28 -11.96
N LYS A 130 31.22 11.97 -13.20
CA LYS A 130 30.32 11.43 -14.23
C LYS A 130 29.81 10.03 -13.85
N ILE A 131 30.66 9.15 -13.35
CA ILE A 131 30.29 7.82 -12.85
C ILE A 131 29.31 7.95 -11.69
N ASN A 132 29.62 8.79 -10.70
CA ASN A 132 28.75 9.05 -9.54
C ASN A 132 27.42 9.68 -9.95
N ALA A 133 27.41 10.61 -10.91
CA ALA A 133 26.19 11.21 -11.44
C ALA A 133 25.29 10.16 -12.12
N LYS A 134 25.88 9.27 -12.96
CA LYS A 134 25.15 8.16 -13.60
C LYS A 134 24.61 7.17 -12.56
N TYR A 135 25.42 6.81 -11.57
CA TYR A 135 25.03 5.89 -10.50
C TYR A 135 23.87 6.46 -9.66
N ASN A 136 23.97 7.72 -9.24
CA ASN A 136 22.92 8.40 -8.46
C ASN A 136 21.63 8.58 -9.27
N PHE A 137 21.74 8.84 -10.58
CA PHE A 137 20.59 8.88 -11.47
C PHE A 137 19.88 7.53 -11.53
N ALA A 138 20.63 6.44 -11.72
CA ALA A 138 20.07 5.09 -11.79
C ALA A 138 19.39 4.64 -10.48
N ILE A 139 19.94 5.02 -9.32
CA ILE A 139 19.27 4.79 -8.02
C ILE A 139 17.96 5.56 -7.94
N ARG A 140 17.98 6.85 -8.28
CA ARG A 140 16.78 7.70 -8.23
C ARG A 140 15.66 7.18 -9.14
N GLU A 141 16.02 6.70 -10.33
CA GLU A 141 15.06 6.11 -11.27
C GLU A 141 14.40 4.87 -10.67
N ARG A 142 15.18 3.94 -10.09
CA ARG A 142 14.65 2.77 -9.38
C ARG A 142 13.79 3.13 -8.17
N GLU A 143 14.16 4.16 -7.43
CA GLU A 143 13.36 4.65 -6.29
C GLU A 143 12.05 5.29 -6.76
N ASN A 144 12.07 6.08 -7.84
CA ASN A 144 10.87 6.65 -8.43
C ASN A 144 9.94 5.59 -9.00
N GLU A 145 10.47 4.53 -9.64
CA GLU A 145 9.67 3.39 -10.08
C GLU A 145 9.01 2.68 -8.89
N LYS A 146 9.75 2.47 -7.79
CA LYS A 146 9.18 1.90 -6.56
C LYS A 146 8.11 2.81 -5.96
N LEU A 147 8.37 4.11 -5.89
CA LEU A 147 7.43 5.10 -5.35
C LEU A 147 6.18 5.23 -6.22
N SER A 148 6.31 5.19 -7.55
CA SER A 148 5.17 5.24 -8.46
C SER A 148 4.32 3.97 -8.36
N ALA A 149 4.94 2.79 -8.23
CA ALA A 149 4.24 1.54 -7.98
C ALA A 149 3.54 1.53 -6.61
N GLN A 150 4.18 2.04 -5.57
CA GLN A 150 3.56 2.19 -4.24
C GLN A 150 2.42 3.21 -4.27
N ASN A 151 2.58 4.34 -4.95
CA ASN A 151 1.53 5.33 -5.10
C ASN A 151 0.33 4.78 -5.87
N ALA A 152 0.55 3.99 -6.94
CA ALA A 152 -0.53 3.32 -7.65
C ALA A 152 -1.28 2.33 -6.75
N ARG A 153 -0.55 1.55 -5.93
CA ARG A 153 -1.16 0.64 -4.94
C ARG A 153 -1.93 1.41 -3.86
N ASN A 154 -1.39 2.52 -3.36
CA ASN A 154 -2.06 3.37 -2.38
C ASN A 154 -3.30 4.05 -2.97
N GLN A 155 -3.25 4.50 -4.22
CA GLN A 155 -4.41 5.04 -4.94
C GLN A 155 -5.51 3.97 -5.06
N PHE A 156 -5.16 2.72 -5.37
CA PHE A 156 -6.11 1.61 -5.40
C PHE A 156 -6.77 1.39 -4.03
N TYR A 157 -6.00 1.42 -2.92
CA TYR A 157 -6.57 1.32 -1.57
C TYR A 157 -7.49 2.49 -1.22
N ILE A 158 -7.14 3.72 -1.60
CA ILE A 158 -7.99 4.90 -1.37
C ILE A 158 -9.31 4.78 -2.14
N LEU A 159 -9.25 4.37 -3.41
CA LEU A 159 -10.45 4.19 -4.24
C LEU A 159 -11.36 3.06 -3.73
N THR A 160 -10.79 1.94 -3.30
CA THR A 160 -11.57 0.83 -2.73
C THR A 160 -12.24 1.22 -1.41
N LEU A 161 -11.56 1.97 -0.54
CA LEU A 161 -12.13 2.47 0.72
C LEU A 161 -13.28 3.47 0.46
N LEU A 162 -13.13 4.38 -0.51
CA LEU A 162 -14.20 5.30 -0.93
C LEU A 162 -15.43 4.55 -1.45
N LEU A 163 -15.24 3.49 -2.23
CA LEU A 163 -16.34 2.68 -2.76
C LEU A 163 -17.10 1.96 -1.64
N ILE A 164 -16.40 1.40 -0.65
CA ILE A 164 -17.03 0.80 0.53
C ILE A 164 -17.83 1.85 1.31
N LEU A 165 -17.29 3.06 1.49
CA LEU A 165 -17.98 4.14 2.19
C LEU A 165 -19.28 4.55 1.49
N ILE A 166 -19.27 4.60 0.15
CA ILE A 166 -20.48 4.86 -0.65
C ILE A 166 -21.51 3.75 -0.45
N ILE A 167 -21.09 2.47 -0.50
CA ILE A 167 -22.00 1.33 -0.28
C ILE A 167 -22.63 1.39 1.11
N VAL A 168 -21.84 1.69 2.15
CA VAL A 168 -22.35 1.84 3.52
C VAL A 168 -23.37 2.97 3.59
N ALA A 169 -23.10 4.13 2.99
CA ALA A 169 -24.04 5.25 2.96
C ALA A 169 -25.36 4.89 2.24
N VAL A 170 -25.29 4.18 1.11
CA VAL A 170 -26.47 3.70 0.38
C VAL A 170 -27.26 2.68 1.21
N SER A 171 -26.58 1.75 1.88
CA SER A 171 -27.24 0.78 2.76
C SER A 171 -27.92 1.43 3.97
N ALA A 172 -27.30 2.45 4.56
CA ALA A 172 -27.84 3.20 5.68
C ALA A 172 -29.08 4.00 5.26
N THR A 173 -29.03 4.67 4.11
CA THR A 173 -30.20 5.40 3.56
C THR A 173 -31.35 4.44 3.22
N ALA A 174 -31.07 3.29 2.60
CA ALA A 174 -32.07 2.26 2.34
C ALA A 174 -32.68 1.71 3.65
N CYS A 175 -31.86 1.45 4.67
CA CYS A 175 -32.31 1.02 6.00
C CYS A 175 -33.22 2.07 6.65
N ILE A 176 -32.85 3.35 6.61
CA ILE A 176 -33.68 4.45 7.12
C ILE A 176 -35.02 4.52 6.40
N ILE A 177 -35.04 4.37 5.07
CA ILE A 177 -36.27 4.36 4.26
C ILE A 177 -37.15 3.16 4.64
N TYR A 178 -36.55 1.96 4.76
CA TYR A 178 -37.25 0.75 5.16
C TYR A 178 -37.88 0.90 6.55
N LEU A 179 -37.11 1.41 7.53
CA LEU A 179 -37.61 1.65 8.89
C LEU A 179 -38.72 2.71 8.91
N LYS A 180 -38.60 3.79 8.12
CA LYS A 180 -39.66 4.80 7.97
C LYS A 180 -40.94 4.18 7.38
N ASN A 181 -40.83 3.39 6.32
CA ASN A 181 -41.98 2.76 5.68
C ASN A 181 -42.67 1.75 6.61
N LYS A 182 -41.89 0.96 7.37
CA LYS A 182 -42.44 0.03 8.37
C LYS A 182 -43.15 0.76 9.51
N ARG A 183 -42.60 1.89 9.98
CA ARG A 183 -43.29 2.75 10.96
C ARG A 183 -44.58 3.33 10.41
N LEU A 184 -44.58 3.76 9.14
CA LEU A 184 -45.77 4.31 8.50
C LEU A 184 -46.89 3.26 8.37
N GLN A 185 -46.54 2.01 8.07
CA GLN A 185 -47.50 0.90 8.06
C GLN A 185 -48.10 0.66 9.45
N ALA A 186 -47.29 0.64 10.51
CA ALA A 186 -47.79 0.49 11.88
C ALA A 186 -48.73 1.62 12.30
N ILE A 187 -48.43 2.87 11.93
CA ILE A 187 -49.29 4.04 12.19
C ILE A 187 -50.61 3.91 11.43
N ASN A 188 -50.58 3.50 10.15
CA ASN A 188 -51.80 3.31 9.35
C ASN A 188 -52.70 2.21 9.92
N GLU A 189 -52.14 1.09 10.37
CA GLU A 189 -52.91 0.03 11.03
C GLU A 189 -53.49 0.51 12.38
N TYR A 190 -52.72 1.26 13.17
CA TYR A 190 -53.22 1.87 14.40
C TYR A 190 -54.39 2.84 14.13
N GLN A 191 -54.30 3.66 13.09
CA GLN A 191 -55.38 4.55 12.67
C GLN A 191 -56.63 3.80 12.19
N LYS A 192 -56.48 2.65 11.52
CA LYS A 192 -57.62 1.80 11.13
C LYS A 192 -58.33 1.23 12.35
N ILE A 193 -57.57 0.73 13.34
CA ILE A 193 -58.14 0.20 14.60
C ILE A 193 -58.88 1.31 15.34
N GLN A 194 -58.29 2.51 15.45
CA GLN A 194 -58.95 3.64 16.10
C GLN A 194 -60.27 4.01 15.44
N ARG A 195 -60.33 4.04 14.10
CA ARG A 195 -61.59 4.29 13.37
C ARG A 195 -62.65 3.23 13.63
N ILE A 196 -62.25 1.97 13.79
CA ILE A 196 -63.20 0.88 14.10
C ILE A 196 -63.75 1.04 15.51
N ILE A 197 -62.88 1.38 16.48
CA ILE A 197 -63.30 1.66 17.87
C ILE A 197 -64.26 2.85 17.89
N ASP A 198 -63.92 3.97 17.27
CA ASP A 198 -64.76 5.17 17.24
C ASP A 198 -66.11 4.91 16.55
N ASN A 199 -66.12 4.17 15.43
CA ASN A 199 -67.36 3.76 14.76
C ASN A 199 -68.20 2.80 15.60
N SER A 200 -67.57 1.88 16.34
CA SER A 200 -68.27 0.99 17.25
C SER A 200 -68.84 1.72 18.46
N ASP A 201 -68.14 2.71 19.00
CA ASP A 201 -68.61 3.54 20.11
C ASP A 201 -69.81 4.41 19.67
N ILE A 202 -69.76 4.99 18.46
CA ILE A 202 -70.91 5.67 17.85
C ILE A 202 -72.11 4.71 17.68
N GLY A 203 -71.87 3.49 17.21
CA GLY A 203 -72.89 2.45 17.06
C GLY A 203 -73.52 2.04 18.39
N VAL A 204 -72.69 1.73 19.38
CA VAL A 204 -73.12 1.37 20.74
C VAL A 204 -73.91 2.51 21.36
N LYS A 205 -73.46 3.76 21.24
CA LYS A 205 -74.17 4.93 21.76
C LYS A 205 -75.53 5.14 21.09
N LYS A 206 -75.64 4.84 19.79
CA LYS A 206 -76.91 4.86 19.04
C LYS A 206 -77.85 3.71 19.42
N HIS A 207 -77.31 2.52 19.68
CA HIS A 207 -78.10 1.39 20.19
C HIS A 207 -78.54 1.62 21.64
N LEU A 208 -77.69 2.25 22.46
CA LEU A 208 -77.97 2.57 23.86
C LEU A 208 -78.99 3.72 23.95
N SER A 209 -78.96 4.71 23.05
CA SER A 209 -80.00 5.74 22.98
C SER A 209 -81.35 5.16 22.57
N LYS A 210 -81.40 4.27 21.56
CA LYS A 210 -82.64 3.57 21.18
C LYS A 210 -83.16 2.67 22.30
N LYS A 211 -82.29 1.89 22.92
CA LYS A 211 -82.66 1.01 24.04
C LYS A 211 -83.08 1.81 25.27
N LYS A 212 -82.56 3.03 25.45
CA LYS A 212 -82.98 3.96 26.50
C LYS A 212 -84.36 4.57 26.21
N GLU A 213 -84.67 4.93 24.97
CA GLU A 213 -86.03 5.31 24.55
C GLU A 213 -87.03 4.15 24.74
N GLU A 214 -86.64 2.93 24.38
CA GLU A 214 -87.45 1.73 24.63
C GLU A 214 -87.62 1.41 26.13
N LEU A 215 -86.58 1.64 26.94
CA LEU A 215 -86.63 1.51 28.41
C LEU A 215 -87.51 2.59 29.06
N ASP A 216 -87.47 3.83 28.59
CA ASP A 216 -88.36 4.90 29.10
C ASP A 216 -89.83 4.60 28.74
N LEU A 217 -90.08 4.00 27.57
CA LEU A 217 -91.40 3.48 27.20
C LEU A 217 -91.83 2.33 28.12
N ILE A 218 -90.97 1.34 28.37
CA ILE A 218 -91.26 0.19 29.25
C ILE A 218 -91.43 0.62 30.72
N GLN A 219 -90.61 1.55 31.22
CA GLN A 219 -90.64 2.10 32.58
C GLN A 219 -91.98 2.82 32.85
N ASN A 220 -92.54 3.49 31.85
CA ASN A 220 -93.86 4.11 31.94
C ASN A 220 -94.98 3.05 32.08
N TYR A 221 -94.82 1.88 31.48
CA TYR A 221 -95.74 0.74 31.62
C TYR A 221 -95.47 -0.14 32.86
N THR A 222 -94.31 -0.03 33.52
CA THR A 222 -93.89 -0.88 34.65
C THR A 222 -93.70 -0.08 35.95
N SER A 223 -94.66 0.79 36.26
CA SER A 223 -94.98 1.19 37.66
C SER A 223 -95.91 0.18 38.36
N VAL A 224 -96.14 -0.99 37.74
CA VAL A 224 -96.99 -2.07 38.26
C VAL A 224 -96.22 -3.40 38.19
N ASN A 225 -95.82 -3.89 39.36
CA ASN A 225 -95.59 -5.31 39.72
C ASN A 225 -94.21 -5.98 39.50
N ASP A 226 -93.45 -6.06 40.61
CA ASP A 226 -92.77 -7.20 41.28
C ASP A 226 -91.96 -8.31 40.53
N LYS A 227 -90.71 -8.46 41.02
CA LYS A 227 -89.90 -9.66 41.39
C LYS A 227 -89.49 -10.79 40.40
N SER A 228 -88.16 -11.00 40.42
CA SER A 228 -87.37 -12.27 40.49
C SER A 228 -86.77 -12.92 39.22
N VAL A 229 -85.43 -13.06 39.30
CA VAL A 229 -84.44 -14.13 38.92
C VAL A 229 -84.87 -15.28 37.98
N GLN A 230 -84.01 -15.69 37.01
CA GLN A 230 -83.25 -16.97 36.95
C GLN A 230 -82.70 -17.36 35.53
N ILE A 231 -81.67 -18.26 35.51
CA ILE A 231 -81.23 -19.22 34.43
C ILE A 231 -80.18 -18.70 33.41
N SER A 232 -79.25 -19.46 32.78
CA SER A 232 -78.33 -20.60 33.04
C SER A 232 -77.55 -20.87 31.72
N SER A 233 -76.32 -21.44 31.78
CA SER A 233 -75.68 -22.35 30.78
C SER A 233 -75.46 -21.82 29.32
N GLN A 234 -74.64 -22.31 28.38
CA GLN A 234 -73.79 -23.48 28.15
C GLN A 234 -73.03 -23.23 26.81
N PHE A 235 -71.82 -23.79 26.62
CA PHE A 235 -71.27 -24.47 25.41
C PHE A 235 -69.75 -24.29 25.20
N CYS A 236 -69.07 -25.43 25.15
CA CYS A 236 -67.69 -25.63 24.69
C CYS A 236 -67.63 -25.74 23.15
N ASN A 237 -66.45 -25.57 22.54
CA ASN A 237 -65.79 -26.64 21.76
C ASN A 237 -64.37 -26.33 21.29
N LYS A 238 -63.61 -27.43 21.14
CA LYS A 238 -62.18 -27.64 20.82
C LYS A 238 -61.80 -27.29 19.37
N HIS A 239 -60.49 -27.15 19.10
CA HIS A 239 -59.80 -27.94 18.05
C HIS A 239 -58.27 -27.95 18.20
N ASP A 240 -57.69 -29.15 18.08
CA ASP A 240 -56.26 -29.47 17.92
C ASP A 240 -55.75 -29.16 16.51
N ALA A 241 -54.44 -28.91 16.34
CA ALA A 241 -53.70 -29.31 15.13
C ALA A 241 -52.17 -29.36 15.34
N ILE A 242 -51.63 -30.49 14.87
CA ILE A 242 -50.26 -30.99 14.76
C ILE A 242 -49.41 -30.10 13.84
N ILE A 243 -48.11 -29.95 14.14
CA ILE A 243 -47.11 -29.31 13.25
C ILE A 243 -45.98 -30.31 12.99
N ASP A 244 -45.93 -30.81 11.75
CA ASP A 244 -44.72 -31.34 11.11
C ASP A 244 -43.69 -30.20 11.04
N SER A 245 -42.50 -30.40 11.62
CA SER A 245 -41.38 -29.48 11.43
C SER A 245 -40.08 -30.24 11.19
N GLU A 246 -39.33 -29.74 10.21
CA GLU A 246 -38.05 -30.23 9.73
C GLU A 246 -37.05 -30.53 10.86
N PRO A 247 -36.17 -31.53 10.70
CA PRO A 247 -35.26 -32.01 11.75
C PRO A 247 -34.25 -30.96 12.27
N ALA A 248 -34.12 -29.80 11.62
CA ALA A 248 -33.28 -28.70 12.08
C ALA A 248 -33.94 -27.83 13.18
N VAL A 249 -35.29 -27.86 13.29
CA VAL A 249 -36.03 -27.10 14.32
C VAL A 249 -36.15 -27.90 15.62
N SER A 250 -36.09 -29.23 15.57
CA SER A 250 -36.32 -30.12 16.73
C SER A 250 -35.21 -30.08 17.78
N ILE A 251 -33.92 -29.94 17.40
CA ILE A 251 -32.81 -29.88 18.37
C ILE A 251 -32.94 -28.70 19.33
N PHE A 252 -33.39 -27.54 18.85
CA PHE A 252 -33.46 -26.34 19.68
C PHE A 252 -34.57 -26.40 20.75
N LEU A 253 -35.51 -27.34 20.61
CA LEU A 253 -36.54 -27.68 21.59
C LEU A 253 -36.25 -28.99 22.35
N SER A 254 -35.11 -29.64 22.12
CA SER A 254 -34.77 -30.90 22.78
C SER A 254 -34.63 -30.70 24.31
N PRO A 255 -35.24 -31.55 25.15
CA PRO A 255 -35.18 -31.43 26.61
C PRO A 255 -33.76 -31.37 27.16
N ILE A 256 -32.81 -32.08 26.55
CA ILE A 256 -31.40 -32.05 26.97
C ILE A 256 -30.76 -30.69 26.68
N LEU A 257 -31.07 -30.05 25.55
CA LEU A 257 -30.51 -28.74 25.22
C LEU A 257 -31.04 -27.65 26.15
N LEU A 258 -32.33 -27.72 26.51
CA LEU A 258 -32.94 -26.84 27.51
C LEU A 258 -32.29 -27.02 28.89
N LYS A 259 -31.92 -28.26 29.26
CA LYS A 259 -31.16 -28.56 30.49
C LYS A 259 -29.78 -27.88 30.47
N PHE A 260 -29.07 -27.95 29.35
CA PHE A 260 -27.77 -27.27 29.18
C PHE A 260 -27.85 -25.74 29.19
N LYS A 261 -28.99 -25.15 28.79
CA LYS A 261 -29.24 -23.70 28.87
C LYS A 261 -29.63 -23.22 30.26
N SER A 262 -29.95 -24.12 31.19
CA SER A 262 -30.32 -23.72 32.55
C SER A 262 -29.11 -23.21 33.33
N ASN A 263 -29.27 -22.05 33.98
CA ASN A 263 -28.19 -21.38 34.70
C ASN A 263 -27.65 -22.26 35.83
N GLY A 264 -26.33 -22.50 35.82
CA GLY A 264 -25.65 -23.25 36.88
C GLY A 264 -25.69 -24.78 36.74
N PHE A 265 -26.25 -25.30 35.64
CA PHE A 265 -26.21 -26.74 35.35
C PHE A 265 -24.78 -27.24 35.11
N ARG A 266 -24.44 -28.38 35.71
CA ARG A 266 -23.13 -29.03 35.59
C ARG A 266 -23.31 -30.40 34.96
N PRO A 267 -23.00 -30.56 33.66
CA PRO A 267 -23.26 -31.81 32.95
C PRO A 267 -22.40 -32.96 33.46
N GLN A 268 -23.02 -34.13 33.63
CA GLN A 268 -22.36 -35.40 33.87
C GLN A 268 -22.04 -36.10 32.55
N GLU A 269 -21.23 -37.16 32.59
CA GLU A 269 -20.88 -37.96 31.41
C GLU A 269 -22.12 -38.52 30.67
N THR A 270 -23.18 -38.85 31.40
CA THR A 270 -24.46 -39.29 30.82
C THR A 270 -25.14 -38.17 30.02
N ASP A 271 -25.12 -36.93 30.52
CA ASP A 271 -25.70 -35.77 29.85
C ASP A 271 -24.95 -35.43 28.55
N TRP A 272 -23.62 -35.62 28.54
CA TRP A 272 -22.81 -35.48 27.33
C TRP A 272 -23.14 -36.54 26.28
N GLY A 273 -23.40 -37.78 26.71
CA GLY A 273 -23.82 -38.87 25.82
C GLY A 273 -25.19 -38.65 25.20
N GLU A 274 -26.14 -38.11 25.97
CA GLU A 274 -27.47 -37.74 25.45
C GLU A 274 -27.38 -36.60 24.43
N LEU A 275 -26.63 -35.55 24.74
CA LEU A 275 -26.40 -34.43 23.82
C LEU A 275 -25.73 -34.90 22.52
N MET A 276 -24.77 -35.84 22.61
CA MET A 276 -24.09 -36.41 21.44
C MET A 276 -25.07 -37.12 20.51
N LYS A 277 -25.96 -37.97 21.05
CA LYS A 277 -26.97 -38.69 20.26
C LYS A 277 -27.94 -37.74 19.55
N GLU A 278 -28.37 -36.68 20.25
CA GLU A 278 -29.26 -35.68 19.67
C GLU A 278 -28.58 -34.93 18.50
N ILE A 279 -27.32 -34.52 18.69
CA ILE A 279 -26.53 -33.87 17.63
C ILE A 279 -26.31 -34.83 16.45
N GLU A 280 -26.01 -36.10 16.70
CA GLU A 280 -25.81 -37.10 15.65
C GLU A 280 -27.10 -37.34 14.87
N SER A 281 -28.26 -37.31 15.55
CA SER A 281 -29.56 -37.46 14.90
C SER A 281 -29.92 -36.30 13.99
N ALA A 282 -29.55 -35.05 14.31
CA ALA A 282 -29.90 -33.91 13.46
C ALA A 282 -28.78 -33.50 12.48
N TYR A 283 -27.52 -33.84 12.79
CA TYR A 283 -26.36 -33.57 11.97
C TYR A 283 -25.53 -34.86 11.79
N PRO A 284 -25.99 -35.80 10.93
CA PRO A 284 -25.39 -37.14 10.82
C PRO A 284 -23.89 -37.15 10.49
N SER A 285 -23.42 -36.19 9.67
CA SER A 285 -22.02 -36.12 9.24
C SER A 285 -21.11 -35.31 10.19
N PHE A 286 -21.65 -34.78 11.29
CA PHE A 286 -20.92 -33.86 12.17
C PHE A 286 -19.71 -34.54 12.83
N PHE A 287 -19.93 -35.69 13.49
CA PHE A 287 -18.88 -36.39 14.22
C PHE A 287 -17.87 -37.08 13.30
N GLU A 288 -18.31 -37.57 12.15
CA GLU A 288 -17.43 -38.10 11.11
C GLU A 288 -16.46 -37.02 10.62
N THR A 289 -16.98 -35.82 10.34
CA THR A 289 -16.17 -34.69 9.90
C THR A 289 -15.17 -34.26 10.98
N LEU A 290 -15.59 -34.15 12.24
CA LEU A 290 -14.70 -33.85 13.36
C LEU A 290 -13.59 -34.90 13.55
N SER A 291 -13.92 -36.18 13.37
CA SER A 291 -12.95 -37.26 13.43
C SER A 291 -11.94 -37.17 12.28
N TYR A 292 -12.41 -36.95 11.06
CA TYR A 292 -11.56 -36.83 9.87
C TYR A 292 -10.52 -35.71 10.00
N ILE A 293 -10.93 -34.56 10.55
CA ILE A 293 -10.04 -33.40 10.77
C ILE A 293 -9.16 -33.52 12.04
N GLY A 294 -9.20 -34.67 12.71
CA GLY A 294 -8.31 -35.00 13.82
C GLY A 294 -8.75 -34.49 15.20
N VAL A 295 -10.03 -34.18 15.39
CA VAL A 295 -10.59 -33.76 16.70
C VAL A 295 -11.06 -34.98 17.48
N HIS A 296 -10.16 -35.51 18.32
CA HIS A 296 -10.44 -36.72 19.12
C HIS A 296 -10.44 -36.48 20.63
N LYS A 297 -9.94 -35.31 21.08
CA LYS A 297 -9.87 -35.01 22.52
C LYS A 297 -11.26 -34.69 23.05
N THR A 298 -11.63 -35.25 24.20
CA THR A 298 -12.96 -35.07 24.82
C THR A 298 -13.35 -33.60 25.00
N ASN A 299 -12.42 -32.76 25.48
CA ASN A 299 -12.69 -31.33 25.65
C ASN A 299 -12.88 -30.60 24.32
N ASP A 300 -12.20 -31.03 23.26
CA ASP A 300 -12.24 -30.39 21.95
C ASP A 300 -13.55 -30.76 21.22
N LEU A 301 -14.02 -32.00 21.41
CA LEU A 301 -15.32 -32.47 20.96
C LEU A 301 -16.46 -31.74 21.69
N ARG A 302 -16.41 -31.61 23.03
CA ARG A 302 -17.44 -30.91 23.81
C ARG A 302 -17.58 -29.44 23.43
N VAL A 303 -16.45 -28.74 23.23
CA VAL A 303 -16.47 -27.34 22.78
C VAL A 303 -17.11 -27.24 21.39
N SER A 304 -16.75 -28.13 20.46
CA SER A 304 -17.33 -28.15 19.11
C SER A 304 -18.84 -28.49 19.12
N MET A 305 -19.28 -29.45 19.95
CA MET A 305 -20.70 -29.78 20.10
C MET A 305 -21.52 -28.59 20.60
N LEU A 306 -21.05 -27.91 21.65
CA LEU A 306 -21.76 -26.75 22.23
C LEU A 306 -21.85 -25.57 21.24
N ILE A 307 -20.79 -25.35 20.46
CA ILE A 307 -20.81 -24.36 19.37
C ILE A 307 -21.85 -24.76 18.32
N LYS A 308 -21.91 -26.05 17.93
CA LYS A 308 -22.83 -26.55 16.90
C LYS A 308 -24.29 -26.30 17.24
N VAL A 309 -24.65 -26.45 18.51
CA VAL A 309 -26.02 -26.22 19.02
C VAL A 309 -26.25 -24.77 19.48
N GLY A 310 -25.31 -23.86 19.20
CA GLY A 310 -25.51 -22.42 19.30
C GLY A 310 -25.15 -21.76 20.64
N PHE A 311 -24.37 -22.41 21.51
CA PHE A 311 -23.86 -21.75 22.72
C PHE A 311 -22.74 -20.76 22.38
N ALA A 312 -22.83 -19.55 22.95
CA ALA A 312 -21.77 -18.57 22.84
C ALA A 312 -20.54 -18.97 23.69
N PRO A 313 -19.32 -18.55 23.33
CA PRO A 313 -18.11 -18.88 24.09
C PRO A 313 -18.16 -18.49 25.58
N GLY A 314 -18.91 -17.44 25.92
CA GLY A 314 -19.16 -17.01 27.30
C GLY A 314 -20.03 -17.98 28.10
N GLU A 315 -20.93 -18.70 27.44
CA GLU A 315 -21.83 -19.70 28.04
C GLU A 315 -21.15 -21.08 28.14
N ILE A 316 -20.24 -21.39 27.21
CA ILE A 316 -19.49 -22.66 27.21
C ILE A 316 -18.55 -22.75 28.42
N ALA A 317 -17.93 -21.63 28.81
CA ALA A 317 -16.97 -21.58 29.92
C ALA A 317 -17.51 -22.14 31.26
N PRO A 318 -18.66 -21.68 31.78
CA PRO A 318 -19.24 -22.22 33.01
C PRO A 318 -19.67 -23.69 32.87
N ILE A 319 -20.23 -24.10 31.72
CA ILE A 319 -20.66 -25.49 31.46
C ILE A 319 -19.46 -26.45 31.49
N MET A 320 -18.33 -26.04 30.92
CA MET A 320 -17.09 -26.82 30.88
C MET A 320 -16.24 -26.69 32.16
N MET A 321 -16.68 -25.89 33.15
CA MET A 321 -15.91 -25.52 34.35
C MET A 321 -14.48 -25.05 34.01
N LYS A 322 -14.36 -24.20 32.98
CA LYS A 322 -13.09 -23.66 32.50
C LYS A 322 -13.15 -22.14 32.41
N SER A 323 -11.98 -21.50 32.43
CA SER A 323 -11.90 -20.06 32.16
C SER A 323 -12.31 -19.75 30.71
N PHE A 324 -12.85 -18.56 30.49
CA PHE A 324 -13.13 -18.04 29.14
C PHE A 324 -11.88 -18.07 28.23
N SER A 325 -10.70 -17.77 28.80
CA SER A 325 -9.42 -17.84 28.10
C SER A 325 -9.07 -19.27 27.66
N SER A 326 -9.41 -20.29 28.47
CA SER A 326 -9.20 -21.70 28.11
C SER A 326 -10.08 -22.12 26.94
N ILE A 327 -11.36 -21.71 26.93
CA ILE A 327 -12.28 -21.99 25.82
C ILE A 327 -11.81 -21.28 24.54
N SER A 328 -11.40 -20.01 24.64
CA SER A 328 -10.84 -19.25 23.52
C SER A 328 -9.57 -19.92 22.98
N SER A 329 -8.68 -20.38 23.85
CA SER A 329 -7.47 -21.11 23.45
C SER A 329 -7.77 -22.42 22.73
N ILE A 330 -8.75 -23.21 23.21
CA ILE A 330 -9.18 -24.44 22.53
C ILE A 330 -9.69 -24.12 21.12
N ARG A 331 -10.58 -23.14 20.97
CA ARG A 331 -11.15 -22.71 19.68
C ARG A 331 -10.05 -22.26 18.70
N SER A 332 -9.16 -21.36 19.14
CA SER A 332 -8.04 -20.88 18.32
C SER A 332 -7.09 -22.01 17.93
N ARG A 333 -6.77 -22.92 18.85
CA ARG A 333 -5.90 -24.07 18.59
C ARG A 333 -6.52 -25.04 17.58
N LEU A 334 -7.81 -25.34 17.72
CA LEU A 334 -8.53 -26.23 16.79
C LEU A 334 -8.59 -25.64 15.38
N TYR A 335 -8.90 -24.35 15.29
CA TYR A 335 -8.92 -23.63 14.04
C TYR A 335 -7.55 -23.65 13.33
N GLN A 336 -6.48 -23.27 14.03
CA GLN A 336 -5.13 -23.22 13.46
C GLN A 336 -4.60 -24.61 13.08
N ARG A 337 -5.02 -25.66 13.79
CA ARG A 337 -4.59 -27.03 13.51
C ARG A 337 -5.12 -27.51 12.16
N TYR A 338 -6.35 -27.17 11.82
CA TYR A 338 -6.99 -27.59 10.57
C TYR A 338 -6.76 -26.60 9.43
N PHE A 339 -6.95 -25.30 9.67
CA PHE A 339 -6.75 -24.23 8.70
C PHE A 339 -5.35 -23.60 8.87
N LYS A 340 -4.33 -24.20 8.24
CA LYS A 340 -2.96 -23.65 8.21
C LYS A 340 -2.84 -22.54 7.16
N LYS A 341 -2.44 -21.33 7.58
CA LYS A 341 -2.00 -20.16 6.79
C LYS A 341 -2.86 -19.78 5.55
N GLU A 342 -3.63 -18.71 5.74
CA GLU A 342 -4.15 -17.72 4.77
C GLU A 342 -5.19 -18.08 3.69
N ASP A 343 -5.63 -19.32 3.52
CA ASP A 343 -6.75 -19.63 2.59
C ASP A 343 -7.88 -20.42 3.26
N SER A 344 -8.58 -19.84 4.25
CA SER A 344 -9.79 -20.44 4.84
C SER A 344 -11.05 -19.64 4.52
N ALA A 345 -12.08 -20.32 3.99
CA ALA A 345 -13.40 -19.72 3.73
C ALA A 345 -14.17 -19.34 5.02
N PHE A 346 -13.76 -19.88 6.17
CA PHE A 346 -14.29 -19.58 7.50
C PHE A 346 -13.37 -18.57 8.20
N LYS A 347 -13.89 -17.73 9.10
CA LYS A 347 -13.08 -16.73 9.83
C LYS A 347 -12.56 -17.24 11.17
N ASN A 348 -13.27 -18.20 11.77
CA ASN A 348 -12.94 -18.77 13.07
C ASN A 348 -13.50 -20.20 13.17
N TRP A 349 -13.19 -20.89 14.28
CA TRP A 349 -13.67 -22.26 14.55
C TRP A 349 -15.20 -22.35 14.55
N ASP A 350 -15.88 -21.32 15.06
CA ASP A 350 -17.32 -21.33 15.26
C ASP A 350 -18.08 -21.26 13.95
N ASP A 351 -17.60 -20.44 13.00
CA ASP A 351 -18.16 -20.34 11.65
C ASP A 351 -18.04 -21.70 10.93
N PHE A 352 -16.90 -22.38 11.07
CA PHE A 352 -16.68 -23.70 10.49
C PHE A 352 -17.61 -24.73 11.11
N ILE A 353 -17.64 -24.83 12.44
CA ILE A 353 -18.52 -25.77 13.16
C ILE A 353 -20.00 -25.49 12.87
N GLY A 354 -20.39 -24.22 12.79
CA GLY A 354 -21.75 -23.82 12.43
C GLY A 354 -22.18 -24.35 11.05
N SER A 355 -21.23 -24.44 10.11
CA SER A 355 -21.47 -24.94 8.75
C SER A 355 -21.58 -26.45 8.59
N LEU A 356 -21.15 -27.22 9.60
CA LEU A 356 -21.06 -28.70 9.53
C LEU A 356 -22.40 -29.45 9.60
#